data_AF-A0A7K5TD42-F1
#
_entry.id   AF-A0A7K5TD42-F1
#
_cell.length_a   1.000
_cell.length_b   1.000
_cell.length_c   1.000
_cell.angle_alpha   90.00
_cell.angle_beta   90.00
_cell.angle_gamma   90.00
#
_symmetry.space_group_name_H-M   'P 1'
#
loop_
_entity.id
_entity.type
_entity.pdbx_description
1 polymer ?
#
loop_
_entity_poly.entity_id
_entity_poly.type
_entity_poly.pdbx_seq_one_letter_code
_entity_poly.pdbx_strand_id
1 'polypeptide(L)'
;VPSGVTVCQLSLVSATPGALGDTLLLTRLERGREPVSVRIATERCQAPLSGVLQEFERIQREQREANACTERQEWWERRSRLDLRMQSLIQSLDSEVLGCWRGLLLPRDPGSSPLDEQELSRLLQELQECGWDRP
;
A
#
# COMPACT_ATOMS: atom_id res chain seq x y z
N VAL A 1 -21.11 -8.94 -3.12
CA VAL A 1 -20.70 -7.52 -3.27
C VAL A 1 -21.87 -6.73 -3.88
N PRO A 2 -22.23 -5.54 -3.36
CA PRO A 2 -23.21 -4.65 -4.00
C PRO A 2 -22.79 -4.26 -5.42
N SER A 3 -23.73 -3.82 -6.24
CA SER A 3 -23.40 -3.32 -7.60
C SER A 3 -22.60 -2.02 -7.50
N GLY A 4 -21.61 -1.84 -8.37
CA GLY A 4 -20.75 -0.65 -8.39
C GLY A 4 -19.72 -0.57 -7.26
N VAL A 5 -19.62 -1.59 -6.40
CA VAL A 5 -18.64 -1.66 -5.31
C VAL A 5 -17.54 -2.66 -5.67
N THR A 6 -16.30 -2.25 -5.45
CA THR A 6 -15.12 -3.13 -5.47
C THR A 6 -14.66 -3.34 -4.04
N VAL A 7 -14.40 -4.60 -3.65
CA VAL A 7 -13.78 -4.93 -2.36
C VAL A 7 -12.36 -5.39 -2.61
N CYS A 8 -11.39 -4.67 -2.05
CA CYS A 8 -9.98 -5.05 -2.07
C CYS A 8 -9.58 -5.54 -0.68
N GLN A 9 -9.24 -6.83 -0.57
CA GLN A 9 -8.70 -7.41 0.65
C GLN A 9 -7.19 -7.47 0.54
N LEU A 10 -6.49 -6.86 1.51
CA LEU A 10 -5.05 -6.93 1.67
C LEU A 10 -4.75 -7.80 2.88
N SER A 11 -4.01 -8.89 2.69
CA SER A 11 -3.66 -9.83 3.77
C SER A 11 -2.16 -10.06 3.83
N LEU A 12 -1.59 -9.94 5.02
CA LEU A 12 -0.19 -10.28 5.25
C LEU A 12 -0.04 -11.79 5.38
N VAL A 13 0.88 -12.38 4.63
CA VAL A 13 1.17 -13.82 4.67
C VAL A 13 2.52 -14.03 5.34
N SER A 14 2.54 -14.83 6.40
CA SER A 14 3.76 -15.21 7.11
C SER A 14 3.90 -16.73 7.15
N ALA A 15 5.13 -17.21 6.96
CA ALA A 15 5.45 -18.63 7.12
C ALA A 15 5.53 -19.04 8.60
N THR A 16 5.74 -18.08 9.50
CA THR A 16 5.95 -18.33 10.93
C THR A 16 4.87 -17.62 11.74
N PRO A 17 4.13 -18.33 12.62
CA PRO A 17 3.14 -17.70 13.49
C PRO A 17 3.74 -16.57 14.32
N GLY A 18 3.11 -15.39 14.29
CA GLY A 18 3.54 -14.22 15.05
C GLY A 18 4.67 -13.38 14.43
N ALA A 19 5.28 -13.83 13.33
CA ALA A 19 6.23 -13.01 12.57
C ALA A 19 5.51 -12.16 11.52
N LEU A 20 5.98 -10.93 11.31
CA LEU A 20 5.63 -10.14 10.13
C LEU A 20 6.23 -10.84 8.91
N GLY A 21 5.39 -11.23 7.96
CA GLY A 21 5.84 -11.74 6.67
C GLY A 21 6.14 -10.62 5.69
N ASP A 22 6.80 -10.96 4.59
CA ASP A 22 7.12 -10.04 3.49
C ASP A 22 6.26 -10.29 2.26
N THR A 23 5.23 -11.12 2.39
CA THR A 23 4.31 -11.41 1.29
C THR A 23 2.96 -10.76 1.56
N LEU A 24 2.49 -9.93 0.62
CA LEU A 24 1.15 -9.35 0.59
C LEU A 24 0.27 -10.13 -0.39
N LEU A 25 -0.89 -10.60 0.07
CA LEU A 25 -1.95 -11.12 -0.78
C LEU A 25 -2.98 -10.03 -1.01
N LEU A 26 -3.12 -9.58 -2.26
CA LEU A 26 -4.14 -8.63 -2.67
C LEU A 26 -5.23 -9.36 -3.45
N THR A 27 -6.46 -9.35 -2.92
CA THR A 27 -7.62 -9.96 -3.54
C THR A 27 -8.68 -8.91 -3.87
N ARG A 28 -9.05 -8.80 -5.14
CA ARG A 28 -10.12 -7.93 -5.63
C ARG A 28 -11.38 -8.74 -5.89
N LEU A 29 -12.51 -8.27 -5.35
CA LEU A 29 -13.82 -8.89 -5.44
C LEU A 29 -14.85 -7.90 -5.97
N GLU A 30 -15.61 -8.32 -6.97
CA GLU A 30 -16.67 -7.53 -7.59
C GLU A 30 -17.92 -8.39 -7.80
N ARG A 31 -19.08 -7.75 -7.93
CA ARG A 31 -20.34 -8.46 -8.19
C ARG A 31 -20.33 -9.07 -9.59
N GLY A 32 -20.52 -10.38 -9.69
CA GLY A 32 -20.68 -11.07 -10.97
C GLY A 32 -19.38 -11.25 -11.76
N ARG A 33 -18.22 -11.10 -11.11
CA ARG A 33 -16.90 -11.32 -11.68
C ARG A 33 -16.16 -12.38 -10.88
N GLU A 34 -15.23 -13.08 -11.54
CA GLU A 34 -14.30 -13.98 -10.88
C GLU A 34 -13.36 -13.19 -9.95
N PRO A 35 -13.12 -13.66 -8.71
CA PRO A 35 -12.12 -13.08 -7.83
C PRO A 35 -10.74 -13.03 -8.49
N VAL A 36 -10.08 -11.90 -8.30
CA VAL A 36 -8.69 -11.72 -8.70
C VAL A 36 -7.83 -11.76 -7.45
N SER A 37 -6.80 -12.60 -7.41
CA SER A 37 -5.87 -12.65 -6.28
C SER A 37 -4.44 -12.67 -6.78
N VAL A 38 -3.61 -11.80 -6.22
CA VAL A 38 -2.19 -11.70 -6.55
C VAL A 38 -1.34 -11.79 -5.29
N ARG A 39 -0.23 -12.52 -5.41
CA ARG A 39 0.77 -12.66 -4.35
C ARG A 39 1.95 -11.75 -4.68
N ILE A 40 2.19 -10.78 -3.82
CA ILE A 40 3.25 -9.80 -3.94
C ILE A 40 4.32 -10.13 -2.91
N ALA A 41 5.46 -10.65 -3.38
CA ALA A 41 6.57 -11.09 -2.55
C ALA A 41 7.61 -9.95 -2.46
N THR A 42 7.81 -9.38 -1.27
CA THR A 42 8.65 -8.19 -1.06
C THR A 42 9.99 -8.49 -0.40
N GLU A 43 10.34 -9.77 -0.18
CA GLU A 43 11.57 -10.18 0.53
C GLU A 43 12.84 -9.65 -0.15
N ARG A 44 12.78 -9.41 -1.46
CA ARG A 44 13.91 -8.95 -2.30
C ARG A 44 13.77 -7.50 -2.77
N CYS A 45 12.70 -6.81 -2.39
CA CYS A 45 12.53 -5.40 -2.70
C CYS A 45 13.47 -4.54 -1.83
N GLN A 46 13.71 -3.29 -2.24
CA GLN A 46 14.51 -2.36 -1.43
C GLN A 46 13.85 -2.06 -0.08
N ALA A 47 12.51 -2.07 -0.04
CA ALA A 47 11.70 -1.90 1.16
C ALA A 47 10.84 -3.16 1.39
N PRO A 48 11.32 -4.16 2.14
CA PRO A 48 10.51 -5.32 2.50
C PRO A 48 9.33 -4.88 3.38
N LEU A 49 8.16 -5.49 3.17
CA LEU A 49 6.92 -5.11 3.83
C LEU A 49 7.00 -5.19 5.36
N SER A 50 7.69 -6.20 5.90
CA SER A 50 7.92 -6.29 7.35
C SER A 50 8.67 -5.06 7.89
N GLY A 51 9.69 -4.57 7.19
CA GLY A 51 10.43 -3.36 7.56
C GLY A 51 9.58 -2.09 7.48
N VAL A 52 8.74 -1.98 6.45
CA VAL A 52 7.79 -0.88 6.30
C VAL A 52 6.78 -0.86 7.47
N LEU A 53 6.24 -2.02 7.84
CA LEU A 53 5.31 -2.13 8.98
C LEU A 53 5.98 -1.83 10.32
N GLN A 54 7.24 -2.23 10.52
CA GLN A 54 8.02 -1.88 11.71
C GLN A 54 8.25 -0.37 11.82
N GLU A 55 8.56 0.31 10.71
CA GLU A 55 8.71 1.76 10.71
C GLU A 55 7.39 2.47 11.02
N PHE A 56 6.27 1.95 10.52
CA PHE A 56 4.94 2.47 10.86
C PHE A 56 4.69 2.38 12.37
N GLU A 57 4.97 1.24 13.00
CA GLU A 57 4.86 1.09 14.45
C GLU A 57 5.77 2.05 15.22
N ARG A 58 6.99 2.29 14.72
CA ARG A 58 7.94 3.24 15.31
C ARG A 58 7.39 4.67 15.24
N ILE A 59 6.88 5.09 14.08
CA ILE A 59 6.24 6.40 13.90
C ILE A 59 5.04 6.56 14.86
N GLN A 60 4.16 5.55 14.96
CA GLN A 60 3.01 5.58 15.87
C GLN A 60 3.42 5.71 17.34
N ARG A 61 4.52 5.06 17.75
CA ARG A 61 5.08 5.19 19.10
C ARG A 61 5.62 6.59 19.36
N GLU A 62 6.49 7.09 18.48
CA GLU A 62 7.06 8.43 18.61
C GLU A 62 6.00 9.54 18.51
N GLN A 63 4.93 9.34 17.75
CA GLN A 63 3.80 10.26 17.70
C GLN A 63 3.08 10.37 19.05
N ARG A 64 2.91 9.26 19.77
CA ARG A 64 2.34 9.28 21.13
C ARG A 64 3.23 10.05 22.10
N GLU A 65 4.55 9.89 21.98
CA GLU A 65 5.52 10.63 22.80
C GLU A 65 5.53 12.13 22.45
N ALA A 66 5.47 12.48 21.17
CA ALA A 66 5.40 13.87 20.71
C ALA A 66 4.12 14.56 21.22
N ASN A 67 2.99 13.86 21.28
CA ASN A 67 1.75 14.41 21.83
C ASN A 67 1.83 14.76 23.33
N ALA A 68 2.77 14.18 24.07
CA ALA A 68 3.01 14.50 25.48
C ALA A 68 3.99 15.67 25.66
N CYS A 69 4.61 16.18 24.59
CA CYS A 69 5.54 17.30 24.64
C CYS A 69 4.78 18.62 24.82
N THR A 70 5.17 19.40 25.83
CA THR A 70 4.57 20.70 26.14
C THR A 70 5.35 21.87 25.55
N GLU A 71 6.62 21.66 25.20
CA GLU A 71 7.44 22.72 24.62
C GLU A 71 7.12 22.87 23.13
N ARG A 72 6.70 24.08 22.74
CA ARG A 72 6.13 24.35 21.43
C ARG A 72 7.12 24.10 20.29
N GLN A 73 8.36 24.57 20.44
CA GLN A 73 9.36 24.41 19.36
C GLN A 73 9.69 22.94 19.16
N GLU A 74 9.98 22.23 20.25
CA GLU A 74 10.30 20.81 20.23
C GLU A 74 9.12 19.97 19.69
N TRP A 75 7.89 20.31 20.08
CA TRP A 75 6.68 19.67 19.58
C TRP A 75 6.55 19.79 18.05
N TRP A 76 6.74 21.00 17.50
CA TRP A 76 6.67 21.24 16.06
C TRP A 76 7.76 20.47 15.32
N GLU A 77 9.01 20.56 15.77
CA GLU A 77 10.14 19.86 15.14
C GLU A 77 9.93 18.34 15.11
N ARG A 78 9.50 17.74 16.24
CA ARG A 78 9.19 16.31 16.32
C ARG A 78 8.07 15.91 15.37
N ARG A 79 6.98 16.69 15.34
CA ARG A 79 5.81 16.37 14.50
C ARG A 79 6.10 16.53 13.02
N SER A 80 6.85 17.56 12.62
CA SER A 80 7.31 17.73 11.23
C SER A 80 8.21 16.59 10.78
N ARG A 81 9.11 16.11 11.64
CA ARG A 81 9.96 14.94 11.32
C ARG A 81 9.13 13.66 11.16
N LEU A 82 8.10 13.46 12.00
CA LEU A 82 7.21 12.32 11.89
C LEU A 82 6.37 12.36 10.60
N ASP A 83 5.92 13.55 10.20
CA ASP A 83 5.17 13.75 8.96
C ASP A 83 6.01 13.36 7.73
N LEU A 84 7.25 13.84 7.65
CA LEU A 84 8.18 13.47 6.57
C LEU A 84 8.45 11.96 6.51
N ARG A 85 8.59 11.31 7.67
CA ARG A 85 8.79 9.85 7.74
C ARG A 85 7.54 9.09 7.31
N MET A 86 6.35 9.55 7.70
CA MET A 86 5.09 8.96 7.25
C MET A 86 4.91 9.12 5.74
N GLN A 87 5.27 10.28 5.18
CA GLN A 87 5.24 10.52 3.74
C GLN A 87 6.16 9.53 2.99
N SER A 88 7.41 9.39 3.43
CA SER A 88 8.36 8.44 2.84
C SER A 88 7.90 6.98 2.97
N LEU A 89 7.26 6.64 4.08
CA LEU A 89 6.68 5.32 4.31
C LEU A 89 5.54 5.02 3.34
N ILE A 90 4.61 5.97 3.14
CA ILE A 90 3.49 5.84 2.19
C ILE A 90 4.03 5.70 0.77
N GLN A 91 5.05 6.49 0.40
CA GLN A 91 5.72 6.37 -0.91
C GLN A 91 6.32 4.99 -1.10
N SER A 92 6.97 4.41 -0.08
CA SER A 92 7.54 3.07 -0.16
C SER A 92 6.47 1.98 -0.29
N LEU A 93 5.34 2.10 0.44
CA LEU A 93 4.19 1.20 0.27
C LEU A 93 3.64 1.25 -1.15
N ASP A 94 3.59 2.45 -1.72
CA ASP A 94 3.03 2.69 -3.03
C ASP A 94 3.97 2.21 -4.14
N SER A 95 5.23 2.65 -4.18
CA SER A 95 6.18 2.33 -5.27
C SER A 95 6.83 0.96 -5.15
N GLU A 96 7.29 0.59 -3.96
CA GLU A 96 8.13 -0.61 -3.76
C GLU A 96 7.31 -1.84 -3.40
N VAL A 97 6.27 -1.67 -2.58
CA VAL A 97 5.41 -2.79 -2.16
C VAL A 97 4.33 -3.03 -3.19
N LEU A 98 3.47 -2.05 -3.49
CA LEU A 98 2.39 -2.23 -4.45
C LEU A 98 2.90 -2.17 -5.90
N GLY A 99 3.78 -1.22 -6.22
CA GLY A 99 4.30 -1.04 -7.57
C GLY A 99 3.17 -0.97 -8.60
N CYS A 100 3.25 -1.78 -9.65
CA CYS A 100 2.21 -1.90 -10.67
C CYS A 100 0.88 -2.48 -10.14
N TRP A 101 0.94 -3.30 -9.08
CA TRP A 101 -0.25 -3.94 -8.48
C TRP A 101 -1.22 -2.95 -7.83
N ARG A 102 -0.83 -1.69 -7.61
CA ARG A 102 -1.76 -0.62 -7.21
C ARG A 102 -2.94 -0.50 -8.19
N GLY A 103 -2.78 -0.89 -9.46
CA GLY A 103 -3.88 -0.84 -10.44
C GLY A 103 -5.05 -1.75 -10.07
N LEU A 104 -4.81 -2.80 -9.29
CA LEU A 104 -5.88 -3.63 -8.73
C LEU A 104 -6.71 -2.92 -7.65
N LEU A 105 -6.23 -1.81 -7.10
CA LEU A 105 -6.97 -0.97 -6.16
C LEU A 105 -7.82 0.10 -6.86
N LEU A 106 -7.52 0.39 -8.13
CA LEU A 106 -8.21 1.43 -8.89
C LEU A 106 -9.59 0.96 -9.35
N PRO A 107 -10.56 1.88 -9.49
CA PRO A 107 -11.80 1.57 -10.19
C PRO A 107 -11.52 1.07 -11.61
N ARG A 108 -12.31 0.10 -12.09
CA ARG A 108 -12.21 -0.40 -13.48
C ARG A 108 -12.60 0.65 -14.52
N ASP A 109 -13.49 1.56 -14.15
CA ASP A 109 -13.89 2.65 -15.03
C ASP A 109 -12.80 3.74 -14.99
N PRO A 110 -12.07 3.96 -16.10
CA PRO A 110 -11.00 4.95 -16.17
C PRO A 110 -11.48 6.36 -15.81
N GLY A 111 -12.74 6.70 -16.11
CA GLY A 111 -13.33 8.00 -15.79
C GLY A 111 -13.58 8.23 -14.31
N SER A 112 -13.44 7.18 -13.49
CA SER A 112 -13.52 7.24 -12.02
C SER A 112 -12.16 7.05 -11.34
N SER A 113 -11.09 6.89 -12.12
CA SER A 113 -9.74 6.78 -11.58
C SER A 113 -9.28 8.11 -10.99
N PRO A 114 -8.64 8.13 -9.80
CA PRO A 114 -8.01 9.32 -9.25
C PRO A 114 -6.67 9.66 -9.92
N LEU A 115 -6.14 8.76 -10.76
CA LEU A 115 -4.89 8.96 -11.50
C LEU A 115 -5.12 9.72 -12.80
N ASP A 116 -4.11 10.46 -13.25
CA ASP A 116 -4.13 11.03 -14.59
C ASP A 116 -4.05 9.94 -15.69
N GLU A 117 -4.46 10.29 -16.92
CA GLU A 117 -4.56 9.35 -18.03
C GLU A 117 -3.20 8.70 -18.39
N GLN A 118 -2.10 9.44 -18.24
CA GLN A 118 -0.77 8.96 -18.57
C GLN A 118 -0.29 7.94 -17.54
N GLU A 119 -0.46 8.25 -16.26
CA GLU A 119 -0.11 7.36 -15.15
C GLU A 119 -0.94 6.09 -15.16
N LEU A 120 -2.25 6.20 -15.42
CA LEU A 120 -3.13 5.04 -15.58
C LEU A 120 -2.70 4.16 -16.75
N SER A 121 -2.35 4.76 -17.89
CA SER A 121 -1.90 4.01 -19.08
C SER A 121 -0.59 3.26 -18.82
N ARG A 122 0.39 3.91 -18.18
CA ARG A 122 1.66 3.27 -17.79
C ARG A 122 1.41 2.08 -16.88
N LEU A 123 0.56 2.28 -15.87
CA LEU A 123 0.25 1.25 -14.89
C LEU A 123 -0.45 0.02 -15.50
N LEU A 124 -1.41 0.25 -16.39
CA LEU A 124 -2.10 -0.82 -17.10
C LEU A 124 -1.14 -1.61 -18.01
N GLN A 125 -0.17 -0.93 -18.63
CA GLN A 125 0.88 -1.59 -19.40
C GLN A 125 1.78 -2.47 -18.51
N GLU A 126 2.28 -1.94 -17.39
CA GLU A 126 3.12 -2.70 -16.45
C GLU A 126 2.38 -3.93 -15.90
N LEU A 127 1.07 -3.82 -15.65
CA LEU A 127 0.23 -4.95 -15.25
C LEU A 127 0.15 -6.02 -16.35
N GLN A 128 -0.05 -5.61 -17.61
CA GLN A 128 -0.06 -6.54 -18.75
C GLN A 128 1.28 -7.28 -18.87
N GLU A 129 2.41 -6.58 -18.69
CA GLU A 129 3.75 -7.18 -18.70
C GLU A 129 3.93 -8.22 -17.57
N CYS A 130 3.21 -8.06 -16.46
CA CYS A 130 3.17 -9.04 -15.37
C CYS A 130 2.20 -10.21 -15.62
N GLY A 131 1.63 -10.33 -16.82
CA GLY A 131 0.69 -11.40 -17.20
C GLY A 131 -0.78 -11.10 -16.85
N TRP A 132 -1.11 -9.84 -16.54
CA TRP A 132 -2.48 -9.41 -16.27
C TRP A 132 -3.20 -9.02 -17.58
N ASP A 133 -3.66 -10.02 -18.34
CA ASP A 133 -4.18 -9.79 -19.70
C ASP A 133 -5.56 -9.11 -19.78
N ARG A 134 -6.31 -8.99 -18.67
CA ARG A 134 -7.66 -8.37 -18.67
C ARG A 134 -7.98 -7.66 -17.35
N PRO A 135 -7.95 -6.31 -17.31
CA PRO A 135 -8.46 -5.55 -16.17
C PRO A 135 -9.95 -5.74 -15.95
#